data_AF-A0A3D1XLV6-F1
#
_entry.id   AF-A0A3D1XLV6-F1
#
_cell.length_a   1.000
_cell.length_b   1.000
_cell.length_c   1.000
_cell.angle_alpha   90.00
_cell.angle_beta   90.00
_cell.angle_gamma   90.00
#
_symmetry.space_group_name_H-M   'P 1'
#
loop_
_entity.id
_entity.type
_entity.pdbx_description
1 polymer ?
#
loop_
_entity_poly.entity_id
_entity_poly.type
_entity_poly.pdbx_seq_one_letter_code
_entity_poly.pdbx_strand_id
1 'polypeptide(L)'
;MDFENEKLWAGIGVEVNGSLSSREMLYKAKLDWEVSKIPSQRPKSHANQETLRFYKAYFDCGNAEIETVGSLDGARIIWTLARLNEDFMLPGGDELKGYILLASRHEDREKIEIHFLTLRSASNSMLKIASKARPTVKNSFRRSFKSTLPFLSESSLQFDEDMIERTSKTIEMGRTAISAHAKDAQLLAEKKVTEQIAENYMDEVFKQDSEVSEEAKQKANAQSALDAFRNAPGQNLESAQMTAWGLLTAVTYTADRLGKTPDSRLRQAWFGPNAKIKKRALELALKLL
;
A
#
# COMPACT_ATOMS: atom_id res chain seq x y z
N MET A 1 2.48 2.76 -26.48
CA MET A 1 2.11 1.68 -25.55
C MET A 1 1.15 2.31 -24.58
N ASP A 2 -0.11 1.88 -24.61
CA ASP A 2 -1.17 2.49 -23.82
C ASP A 2 -1.00 2.11 -22.35
N PHE A 3 -0.39 3.02 -21.58
CA PHE A 3 -0.15 2.86 -20.14
C PHE A 3 -1.40 3.13 -19.29
N GLU A 4 -2.54 3.45 -19.91
CA GLU A 4 -3.76 3.91 -19.23
C GLU A 4 -4.53 2.81 -18.46
N ASN A 5 -4.21 1.52 -18.66
CA ASN A 5 -5.00 0.42 -18.08
C ASN A 5 -4.20 -0.60 -17.24
N GLU A 6 -2.92 -0.36 -16.97
CA GLU A 6 -2.17 -1.26 -16.08
C GLU A 6 -2.52 -0.96 -14.61
N LYS A 7 -3.44 -1.75 -14.04
CA LYS A 7 -3.80 -1.68 -12.61
C LYS A 7 -2.54 -1.82 -11.75
N LEU A 8 -2.50 -1.11 -10.61
CA LEU A 8 -1.33 -1.03 -9.70
C LEU A 8 -0.70 -2.36 -9.33
N TRP A 9 -1.53 -3.37 -9.14
CA TRP A 9 -1.10 -4.69 -8.72
C TRP A 9 -0.71 -5.59 -9.90
N ALA A 10 -0.71 -5.09 -11.14
CA ALA A 10 -0.39 -5.84 -12.36
C ALA A 10 -1.17 -7.18 -12.45
N GLY A 11 -2.45 -7.15 -12.04
CA GLY A 11 -3.33 -8.33 -11.99
C GLY A 11 -3.20 -9.21 -10.73
N ILE A 12 -2.33 -8.86 -9.77
CA ILE A 12 -2.24 -9.53 -8.45
C ILE A 12 -3.34 -9.06 -7.50
N GLY A 13 -4.31 -9.94 -7.26
CA GLY A 13 -5.44 -9.65 -6.37
C GLY A 13 -6.74 -9.50 -7.15
N VAL A 14 -7.83 -9.53 -6.41
CA VAL A 14 -9.18 -9.59 -6.96
C VAL A 14 -10.00 -8.45 -6.39
N GLU A 15 -10.65 -7.73 -7.29
CA GLU A 15 -11.57 -6.66 -6.93
C GLU A 15 -12.78 -7.22 -6.20
N VAL A 16 -13.11 -6.60 -5.08
CA VAL A 16 -14.23 -6.94 -4.21
C VAL A 16 -14.97 -5.66 -3.85
N ASN A 17 -16.10 -5.79 -3.18
CA ASN A 17 -16.83 -4.65 -2.63
C ASN A 17 -17.29 -4.99 -1.20
N GLY A 18 -17.76 -3.98 -0.46
CA GLY A 18 -18.22 -4.13 0.92
C GLY A 18 -19.44 -5.04 1.11
N SER A 19 -20.18 -5.34 0.03
CA SER A 19 -21.37 -6.20 0.06
C SER A 19 -21.03 -7.70 0.19
N LEU A 20 -19.83 -8.09 -0.24
CA LEU A 20 -19.37 -9.47 -0.12
C LEU A 20 -19.01 -9.78 1.35
N SER A 21 -19.40 -10.96 1.81
CA SER A 21 -18.91 -11.50 3.08
C SER A 21 -17.41 -11.79 3.00
N SER A 22 -16.73 -11.82 4.16
CA SER A 22 -15.32 -12.19 4.24
C SER A 22 -15.03 -13.58 3.63
N ARG A 23 -16.01 -14.49 3.67
CA ARG A 23 -15.92 -15.83 3.06
C ARG A 23 -16.01 -15.77 1.53
N GLU A 24 -16.91 -14.98 0.98
CA GLU A 24 -17.05 -14.81 -0.47
C GLU A 24 -15.84 -14.10 -1.05
N MET A 25 -15.28 -13.10 -0.35
CA MET A 25 -14.01 -12.45 -0.74
C MET A 25 -12.88 -13.47 -0.81
N LEU A 26 -12.78 -14.37 0.18
CA LEU A 26 -11.75 -15.40 0.25
C LEU A 26 -11.83 -16.37 -0.93
N TYR A 27 -13.04 -16.81 -1.27
CA TYR A 27 -13.30 -17.69 -2.42
C TYR A 27 -13.01 -16.99 -3.76
N LYS A 28 -13.47 -15.73 -3.90
CA LYS A 28 -13.23 -14.92 -5.10
C LYS A 28 -11.73 -14.70 -5.35
N ALA A 29 -10.97 -14.49 -4.28
CA ALA A 29 -9.51 -14.34 -4.32
C ALA A 29 -8.74 -15.68 -4.39
N LYS A 30 -9.43 -16.83 -4.37
CA LYS A 30 -8.84 -18.18 -4.34
C LYS A 30 -7.84 -18.38 -3.20
N LEU A 31 -8.15 -17.83 -2.02
CA LEU A 31 -7.30 -17.87 -0.81
C LEU A 31 -7.76 -18.94 0.21
N ASP A 32 -8.65 -19.85 -0.20
CA ASP A 32 -9.24 -20.95 0.59
C ASP A 32 -8.45 -22.26 0.57
N TRP A 33 -7.28 -22.28 -0.08
CA TRP A 33 -6.51 -23.50 -0.28
C TRP A 33 -5.79 -23.98 1.00
N GLU A 34 -5.69 -25.31 1.13
CA GLU A 34 -4.85 -26.03 2.09
C GLU A 34 -4.33 -27.31 1.42
N VAL A 35 -3.07 -27.70 1.67
CA VAL A 35 -2.56 -29.01 1.25
C VAL A 35 -3.10 -30.07 2.20
N SER A 36 -4.31 -30.54 1.95
CA SER A 36 -4.93 -31.64 2.69
C SER A 36 -4.77 -32.95 1.91
N LYS A 37 -4.23 -33.99 2.56
CA LYS A 37 -4.19 -35.36 2.00
C LYS A 37 -5.59 -35.97 1.77
N ILE A 38 -6.66 -35.30 2.21
CA ILE A 38 -8.04 -35.77 2.10
C ILE A 38 -8.93 -34.66 1.50
N PRO A 39 -9.62 -34.90 0.37
CA PRO A 39 -10.47 -33.88 -0.26
C PRO A 39 -11.79 -33.70 0.50
N SER A 40 -11.87 -32.74 1.42
CA SER A 40 -13.14 -32.21 1.93
C SER A 40 -13.57 -30.91 1.21
N GLN A 41 -14.88 -30.74 1.00
CA GLN A 41 -15.52 -29.63 0.27
C GLN A 41 -15.77 -28.34 1.11
N ARG A 42 -14.99 -28.10 2.17
CA ARG A 42 -15.10 -26.87 3.00
C ARG A 42 -13.91 -25.93 2.72
N PRO A 43 -14.04 -24.59 2.84
CA PRO A 43 -12.89 -23.68 2.76
C PRO A 43 -11.90 -24.03 3.89
N LYS A 44 -10.61 -24.25 3.58
CA LYS A 44 -9.72 -25.00 4.49
C LYS A 44 -8.72 -24.16 5.31
N SER A 45 -8.42 -22.91 4.94
CA SER A 45 -7.56 -22.05 5.81
C SER A 45 -8.39 -21.22 6.79
N HIS A 46 -8.59 -21.75 8.00
CA HIS A 46 -9.26 -21.03 9.08
C HIS A 46 -8.56 -19.71 9.45
N ALA A 47 -7.22 -19.68 9.41
CA ALA A 47 -6.45 -18.48 9.73
C ALA A 47 -6.69 -17.37 8.69
N ASN A 48 -6.79 -17.71 7.40
CA ASN A 48 -7.11 -16.75 6.35
C ASN A 48 -8.53 -16.20 6.51
N GLN A 49 -9.49 -17.05 6.87
CA GLN A 49 -10.87 -16.63 7.12
C GLN A 49 -10.98 -15.67 8.31
N GLU A 50 -10.30 -16.00 9.42
CA GLU A 50 -10.22 -15.13 10.60
C GLU A 50 -9.56 -13.78 10.25
N THR A 51 -8.51 -13.80 9.42
CA THR A 51 -7.81 -12.60 8.95
C THR A 51 -8.69 -11.71 8.07
N LEU A 52 -9.36 -12.25 7.05
CA LEU A 52 -10.26 -11.45 6.21
C LEU A 52 -11.49 -10.96 6.97
N ARG A 53 -11.99 -11.74 7.94
CA ARG A 53 -13.03 -11.26 8.87
C ARG A 53 -12.53 -10.05 9.65
N PHE A 54 -11.30 -10.09 10.15
CA PHE A 54 -10.70 -8.97 10.88
C PHE A 54 -10.58 -7.76 9.98
N TYR A 55 -10.06 -7.93 8.76
CA TYR A 55 -9.94 -6.82 7.81
C TYR A 55 -11.29 -6.17 7.52
N LYS A 56 -12.33 -6.97 7.26
CA LYS A 56 -13.67 -6.45 7.02
C LYS A 56 -14.19 -5.65 8.21
N ALA A 57 -14.14 -6.21 9.42
CA ALA A 57 -14.56 -5.50 10.63
C ALA A 57 -13.77 -4.20 10.84
N TYR A 58 -12.46 -4.22 10.56
CA TYR A 58 -11.59 -3.06 10.68
C TYR A 58 -11.95 -1.93 9.72
N PHE A 59 -12.25 -2.26 8.46
CA PHE A 59 -12.65 -1.28 7.46
C PHE A 59 -14.07 -0.75 7.73
N ASP A 60 -15.00 -1.62 8.11
CA ASP A 60 -16.37 -1.24 8.46
C ASP A 60 -16.38 -0.25 9.65
N CYS A 61 -15.55 -0.45 10.68
CA CYS A 61 -15.42 0.48 11.82
C CYS A 61 -14.88 1.87 11.44
N GLY A 62 -14.08 1.95 10.38
CA GLY A 62 -13.47 3.19 9.90
C GLY A 62 -14.15 3.81 8.69
N ASN A 63 -15.32 3.30 8.30
CA ASN A 63 -16.01 3.68 7.07
C ASN A 63 -15.06 3.71 5.86
N ALA A 64 -14.30 2.62 5.69
CA ALA A 64 -13.38 2.44 4.57
C ALA A 64 -13.94 1.37 3.63
N GLU A 65 -14.01 1.68 2.34
CA GLU A 65 -14.64 0.79 1.36
C GLU A 65 -13.62 -0.18 0.77
N ILE A 66 -13.83 -1.47 1.02
CA ILE A 66 -12.92 -2.52 0.52
C ILE A 66 -12.99 -2.58 -1.01
N GLU A 67 -11.82 -2.47 -1.64
CA GLU A 67 -11.70 -2.46 -3.10
C GLU A 67 -11.00 -3.73 -3.61
N THR A 68 -9.92 -4.16 -2.96
CA THR A 68 -9.10 -5.27 -3.48
C THR A 68 -8.57 -6.16 -2.38
N VAL A 69 -8.67 -7.47 -2.57
CA VAL A 69 -8.09 -8.49 -1.71
C VAL A 69 -7.08 -9.29 -2.51
N GLY A 70 -5.92 -9.60 -1.93
CA GLY A 70 -4.92 -10.38 -2.63
C GLY A 70 -3.95 -11.10 -1.71
N SER A 71 -3.01 -11.79 -2.36
CA SER A 71 -1.91 -12.44 -1.67
C SER A 71 -0.60 -12.25 -2.42
N LEU A 72 0.51 -12.26 -1.68
CA LEU A 72 1.86 -12.16 -2.20
C LEU A 72 2.75 -13.29 -1.63
N ASP A 73 3.88 -13.53 -2.28
CA ASP A 73 4.89 -14.50 -1.86
C ASP A 73 4.32 -15.92 -1.66
N GLY A 74 3.58 -16.42 -2.64
CA GLY A 74 2.96 -17.75 -2.56
C GLY A 74 1.93 -17.87 -1.43
N ALA A 75 1.13 -16.82 -1.23
CA ALA A 75 0.15 -16.67 -0.16
C ALA A 75 0.70 -16.55 1.27
N ARG A 76 2.01 -16.36 1.44
CA ARG A 76 2.60 -16.02 2.75
C ARG A 76 2.18 -14.65 3.24
N ILE A 77 1.84 -13.73 2.34
CA ILE A 77 1.32 -12.41 2.69
C ILE A 77 -0.12 -12.33 2.21
N ILE A 78 -1.07 -12.06 3.11
CA ILE A 78 -2.47 -11.79 2.76
C ILE A 78 -2.73 -10.33 3.04
N TRP A 79 -3.27 -9.63 2.05
CA TRP A 79 -3.49 -8.20 2.14
C TRP A 79 -4.86 -7.81 1.61
N THR A 80 -5.35 -6.67 2.10
CA THR A 80 -6.58 -6.07 1.61
C THR A 80 -6.46 -4.56 1.63
N LEU A 81 -6.94 -3.96 0.55
CA LEU A 81 -6.88 -2.53 0.29
C LEU A 81 -8.31 -1.96 0.34
N ALA A 82 -8.47 -0.86 1.06
CA ALA A 82 -9.73 -0.14 1.17
C ALA A 82 -9.55 1.37 0.97
N ARG A 83 -10.54 2.01 0.33
CA ARG A 83 -10.61 3.45 0.10
C ARG A 83 -10.96 4.15 1.40
N LEU A 84 -10.26 5.24 1.70
CA LEU A 84 -10.58 6.10 2.85
C LEU A 84 -11.52 7.26 2.51
N ASN A 85 -11.90 7.40 1.23
CA ASN A 85 -12.70 8.50 0.69
C ASN A 85 -12.09 9.90 0.97
N GLU A 86 -10.77 9.94 1.12
CA GLU A 86 -9.95 11.16 1.22
C GLU A 86 -9.29 11.40 -0.14
N ASP A 87 -10.04 11.99 -1.06
CA ASP A 87 -9.56 12.31 -2.40
C ASP A 87 -9.21 13.79 -2.49
N PHE A 88 -8.08 14.09 -3.13
CA PHE A 88 -7.61 15.46 -3.31
C PHE A 88 -7.13 15.67 -4.74
N MET A 89 -7.36 16.88 -5.24
CA MET A 89 -7.01 17.28 -6.59
C MET A 89 -5.94 18.37 -6.54
N LEU A 90 -4.79 18.09 -7.14
CA LEU A 90 -3.72 19.06 -7.34
C LEU A 90 -3.94 19.86 -8.64
N PRO A 91 -3.22 20.98 -8.84
CA PRO A 91 -3.29 21.76 -10.08
C PRO A 91 -3.12 20.91 -11.33
N GLY A 92 -3.82 21.27 -12.41
CA GLY A 92 -3.82 20.50 -13.65
C GLY A 92 -4.64 19.19 -13.62
N GLY A 93 -5.50 18.99 -12.61
CA GLY A 93 -6.39 17.82 -12.54
C GLY A 93 -5.70 16.53 -12.06
N ASP A 94 -4.57 16.66 -11.35
CA ASP A 94 -3.82 15.52 -10.82
C ASP A 94 -4.50 15.00 -9.54
N GLU A 95 -5.27 13.91 -9.71
CA GLU A 95 -6.06 13.30 -8.64
C GLU A 95 -5.22 12.33 -7.79
N LEU A 96 -5.33 12.50 -6.48
CA LEU A 96 -4.74 11.62 -5.49
C LEU A 96 -5.80 11.06 -4.55
N LYS A 97 -5.67 9.77 -4.28
CA LYS A 97 -6.66 8.94 -3.63
C LYS A 97 -6.12 8.35 -2.33
N GLY A 98 -6.83 8.53 -1.23
CA GLY A 98 -6.47 7.98 0.08
C GLY A 98 -6.86 6.51 0.24
N TYR A 99 -5.92 5.69 0.72
CA TYR A 99 -6.10 4.27 0.95
C TYR A 99 -5.54 3.80 2.29
N ILE A 100 -6.12 2.71 2.79
CA ILE A 100 -5.58 1.92 3.88
C ILE A 100 -5.32 0.49 3.40
N LEU A 101 -4.14 -0.03 3.68
CA LEU A 101 -3.71 -1.39 3.40
C LEU A 101 -3.52 -2.13 4.73
N LEU A 102 -4.23 -3.24 4.89
CA LEU A 102 -3.97 -4.21 5.94
C LEU A 102 -3.25 -5.41 5.37
N ALA A 103 -2.17 -5.85 6.03
CA ALA A 103 -1.39 -6.99 5.56
C ALA A 103 -0.93 -7.89 6.72
N SER A 104 -0.94 -9.20 6.51
CA SER A 104 -0.44 -10.20 7.45
C SER A 104 0.54 -11.11 6.73
N ARG A 105 1.75 -11.26 7.29
CA ARG A 105 2.93 -11.85 6.62
C ARG A 105 3.37 -13.17 7.23
N HIS A 106 2.76 -13.57 8.36
CA HIS A 106 3.22 -14.70 9.18
C HIS A 106 2.24 -15.88 9.10
N GLU A 107 2.74 -17.11 9.29
CA GLU A 107 1.93 -18.33 9.26
C GLU A 107 0.82 -18.34 10.32
N ASP A 108 1.08 -17.76 11.49
CA ASP A 108 0.11 -17.68 12.60
C ASP A 108 -0.99 -16.62 12.41
N ARG A 109 -0.80 -15.66 11.49
CA ARG A 109 -1.71 -14.53 11.22
C ARG A 109 -2.10 -13.69 12.46
N GLU A 110 -1.26 -13.67 13.49
CA GLU A 110 -1.55 -12.93 14.72
C GLU A 110 -1.33 -11.43 14.60
N LYS A 111 -0.34 -11.04 13.80
CA LYS A 111 0.05 -9.64 13.61
C LYS A 111 -0.42 -9.13 12.26
N ILE A 112 -1.12 -7.99 12.30
CA ILE A 112 -1.60 -7.28 11.11
C ILE A 112 -0.86 -5.95 11.05
N GLU A 113 -0.21 -5.69 9.93
CA GLU A 113 0.41 -4.42 9.61
C GLU A 113 -0.64 -3.48 9.00
N ILE A 114 -0.59 -2.21 9.39
CA ILE A 114 -1.47 -1.14 8.92
C ILE A 114 -0.61 -0.13 8.16
N HIS A 115 -0.94 0.13 6.91
CA HIS A 115 -0.25 1.10 6.08
C HIS A 115 -1.25 2.09 5.48
N PHE A 116 -1.00 3.38 5.65
CA PHE A 116 -1.74 4.44 4.97
C PHE A 116 -1.01 4.79 3.69
N LEU A 117 -1.75 4.81 2.58
CA LEU A 117 -1.20 4.99 1.24
C LEU A 117 -1.94 6.11 0.53
N THR A 118 -1.23 6.86 -0.30
CA THR A 118 -1.84 7.71 -1.33
C THR A 118 -1.57 7.10 -2.68
N LEU A 119 -2.60 7.07 -3.52
CA LEU A 119 -2.51 6.62 -4.89
C LEU A 119 -2.63 7.83 -5.82
N ARG A 120 -1.69 8.00 -6.73
CA ARG A 120 -1.82 8.98 -7.82
C ARG A 120 -2.50 8.36 -9.02
N SER A 121 -3.67 8.85 -9.43
CA SER A 121 -4.45 8.31 -10.56
C SER A 121 -3.68 8.40 -11.88
N ALA A 122 -2.92 9.48 -12.10
CA ALA A 122 -2.23 9.71 -13.38
C ALA A 122 -1.11 8.70 -13.68
N SER A 123 -0.42 8.20 -12.64
CA SER A 123 0.75 7.32 -12.79
C SER A 123 0.55 5.92 -12.20
N ASN A 124 -0.62 5.65 -11.61
CA ASN A 124 -0.93 4.41 -10.89
C ASN A 124 0.19 4.02 -9.92
N SER A 125 0.67 4.99 -9.13
CA SER A 125 1.78 4.80 -8.18
C SER A 125 1.33 5.08 -6.76
N MET A 126 1.70 4.21 -5.82
CA MET A 126 1.35 4.35 -4.40
C MET A 126 2.52 4.87 -3.57
N LEU A 127 2.25 5.80 -2.67
CA LEU A 127 3.20 6.30 -1.70
C LEU A 127 2.70 6.00 -0.28
N LYS A 128 3.56 5.43 0.56
CA LYS A 128 3.24 5.21 1.96
C LYS A 128 3.38 6.51 2.75
N ILE A 129 2.32 6.87 3.46
CA ILE A 129 2.27 8.06 4.31
C ILE A 129 2.54 7.65 5.76
N ALA A 130 3.42 8.41 6.42
CA ALA A 130 3.71 8.23 7.83
C ALA A 130 2.55 8.79 8.67
N SER A 131 2.03 7.98 9.59
CA SER A 131 1.02 8.40 10.57
C SER A 131 1.53 8.18 12.00
N LYS A 132 0.97 8.92 12.96
CA LYS A 132 1.21 8.75 14.39
C LYS A 132 0.55 7.47 14.94
N ALA A 133 -0.34 6.85 14.16
CA ALA A 133 -0.96 5.59 14.49
C ALA A 133 0.07 4.47 14.72
N ARG A 134 -0.28 3.50 15.57
CA ARG A 134 0.51 2.28 15.70
C ARG A 134 0.48 1.52 14.37
N PRO A 135 1.64 1.13 13.80
CA PRO A 135 1.69 0.51 12.47
C PRO A 135 1.23 -0.95 12.47
N THR A 136 0.87 -1.50 13.63
CA THR A 136 0.53 -2.91 13.78
C THR A 136 -0.55 -3.10 14.82
N VAL A 137 -1.44 -4.05 14.55
CA VAL A 137 -2.52 -4.45 15.45
C VAL A 137 -2.57 -5.97 15.57
N LYS A 138 -2.97 -6.46 16.75
CA LYS A 138 -3.15 -7.90 16.97
C LYS A 138 -4.50 -8.32 16.40
N ASN A 139 -4.52 -9.43 15.68
CA ASN A 139 -5.73 -10.04 15.17
C ASN A 139 -6.53 -10.66 16.33
N SER A 140 -7.53 -9.94 16.83
CA SER A 140 -8.41 -10.40 17.92
C SER A 140 -9.28 -11.60 17.53
N PHE A 141 -9.47 -11.84 16.23
CA PHE A 141 -10.21 -13.00 15.72
C PHE A 141 -9.36 -14.26 15.61
N ARG A 142 -8.04 -14.15 15.79
CA ARG A 142 -7.17 -15.31 15.81
C ARG A 142 -7.39 -16.11 17.08
N ARG A 143 -7.75 -17.38 16.92
CA ARG A 143 -7.97 -18.30 18.05
C ARG A 143 -6.65 -18.55 18.80
N SER A 144 -6.65 -18.33 20.11
CA SER A 144 -5.74 -19.04 21.00
C SER A 144 -6.25 -20.47 21.16
N PHE A 145 -5.37 -21.47 20.99
CA PHE A 145 -5.76 -22.85 21.20
C PHE A 145 -6.12 -23.05 22.68
N LYS A 146 -7.43 -23.19 22.96
CA LYS A 146 -7.93 -23.59 24.27
C LYS A 146 -8.33 -25.06 24.18
N SER A 147 -7.91 -25.88 25.15
CA SER A 147 -8.19 -27.32 25.22
C SER A 147 -9.69 -27.65 25.38
N THR A 148 -10.53 -26.64 25.59
CA THR A 148 -11.98 -26.77 25.80
C THR A 148 -12.74 -26.67 24.47
N LEU A 149 -13.84 -27.42 24.35
CA LEU A 149 -14.71 -27.46 23.16
C LEU A 149 -15.02 -26.04 22.63
N PRO A 150 -14.76 -25.75 21.33
CA PRO A 150 -14.85 -24.42 20.79
C PRO A 150 -16.29 -24.16 20.34
N PHE A 151 -17.18 -23.86 21.29
CA PHE A 151 -18.40 -23.14 20.92
C PHE A 151 -17.97 -21.71 20.64
N LEU A 152 -17.96 -21.33 19.35
CA LEU A 152 -17.82 -19.93 18.95
C LEU A 152 -18.99 -19.18 19.57
N SER A 153 -18.73 -18.38 20.60
CA SER A 153 -19.70 -17.36 20.99
C SER A 153 -19.77 -16.33 19.87
N GLU A 154 -20.96 -15.86 19.55
CA GLU A 154 -21.17 -14.84 18.51
C GLU A 154 -20.35 -13.56 18.80
N SER A 155 -20.11 -13.27 20.07
CA SER A 155 -19.22 -12.19 20.53
C SER A 155 -17.76 -12.33 20.07
N SER A 156 -17.26 -13.53 19.79
CA SER A 156 -15.89 -13.75 19.28
C SER A 156 -15.74 -13.43 17.78
N LEU A 157 -16.85 -13.09 17.12
CA LEU A 157 -16.92 -12.76 15.69
C LEU A 157 -16.97 -11.24 15.44
N GLN A 158 -17.08 -10.44 16.50
CA GLN A 158 -17.21 -8.99 16.45
C GLN A 158 -16.11 -8.32 17.27
N PHE A 159 -15.81 -7.07 16.96
CA PHE A 159 -14.91 -6.27 17.79
C PHE A 159 -15.59 -5.88 19.10
N ASP A 160 -14.82 -5.90 20.18
CA ASP A 160 -15.24 -5.29 21.44
C ASP A 160 -15.18 -3.75 21.32
N GLU A 161 -15.82 -3.05 22.25
CA GLU A 161 -15.90 -1.58 22.25
C GLU A 161 -14.51 -0.94 22.25
N ASP A 162 -13.57 -1.49 23.04
CA ASP A 162 -12.17 -1.07 23.08
C ASP A 162 -11.48 -1.15 21.71
N MET A 163 -11.69 -2.25 20.98
CA MET A 163 -11.10 -2.44 19.65
C MET A 163 -11.75 -1.50 18.64
N ILE A 164 -13.06 -1.26 18.72
CA ILE A 164 -13.77 -0.29 17.87
C ILE A 164 -13.17 1.10 18.08
N GLU A 165 -13.07 1.59 19.32
CA GLU A 165 -12.51 2.91 19.63
C GLU A 165 -11.06 3.06 19.12
N ARG A 166 -10.21 2.06 19.38
CA ARG A 166 -8.81 2.06 18.92
C ARG A 166 -8.70 2.04 17.40
N THR A 167 -9.59 1.32 16.73
CA THR A 167 -9.62 1.22 15.26
C THR A 167 -10.04 2.54 14.65
N SER A 168 -11.15 3.12 15.11
CA SER A 168 -11.64 4.41 14.65
C SER A 168 -10.59 5.50 14.83
N LYS A 169 -9.96 5.58 16.01
CA LYS A 169 -8.86 6.52 16.29
C LYS A 169 -7.66 6.31 15.37
N THR A 170 -7.30 5.06 15.10
CA THR A 170 -6.17 4.73 14.21
C THR A 170 -6.45 5.20 12.78
N ILE A 171 -7.66 4.97 12.28
CA ILE A 171 -8.06 5.35 10.93
C ILE A 171 -8.16 6.87 10.81
N GLU A 172 -8.69 7.57 11.82
CA GLU A 172 -8.72 9.03 11.87
C GLU A 172 -7.32 9.66 11.84
N MET A 173 -6.36 9.10 12.59
CA MET A 173 -4.95 9.50 12.52
C MET A 173 -4.35 9.26 11.13
N GLY A 174 -4.81 8.24 10.41
CA GLY A 174 -4.44 7.95 9.04
C GLY A 174 -4.96 9.00 8.06
N ARG A 175 -6.26 9.30 8.14
CA ARG A 175 -6.90 10.34 7.32
C ARG A 175 -6.23 11.69 7.54
N THR A 176 -6.02 12.08 8.79
CA THR A 176 -5.31 13.33 9.14
C THR A 176 -3.92 13.39 8.52
N ALA A 177 -3.18 12.28 8.51
CA ALA A 177 -1.85 12.21 7.89
C ALA A 177 -1.92 12.34 6.37
N ILE A 178 -2.93 11.74 5.72
CA ILE A 178 -3.17 11.89 4.28
C ILE A 178 -3.55 13.34 3.94
N SER A 179 -4.44 13.97 4.70
CA SER A 179 -4.79 15.37 4.50
C SER A 179 -3.60 16.32 4.71
N ALA A 180 -2.71 16.01 5.66
CA ALA A 180 -1.46 16.76 5.84
C ALA A 180 -0.52 16.58 4.62
N HIS A 181 -0.36 15.35 4.15
CA HIS A 181 0.41 15.07 2.94
C HIS A 181 -0.17 15.76 1.70
N ALA A 182 -1.49 15.89 1.58
CA ALA A 182 -2.12 16.63 0.49
C ALA A 182 -1.69 18.11 0.48
N LYS A 183 -1.56 18.74 1.65
CA LYS A 183 -1.03 20.11 1.78
C LYS A 183 0.45 20.17 1.38
N ASP A 184 1.25 19.21 1.84
CA ASP A 184 2.65 19.12 1.46
C ASP A 184 2.80 18.94 -0.06
N ALA A 185 1.96 18.10 -0.67
CA ALA A 185 1.94 17.87 -2.11
C ALA A 185 1.59 19.14 -2.91
N GLN A 186 0.68 19.98 -2.40
CA GLN A 186 0.39 21.30 -2.99
C GLN A 186 1.63 22.21 -2.97
N LEU A 187 2.31 22.32 -1.82
CA LEU A 187 3.54 23.12 -1.70
C LEU A 187 4.64 22.59 -2.64
N LEU A 188 4.78 21.26 -2.75
CA LEU A 188 5.75 20.63 -3.65
C LEU A 188 5.41 20.86 -5.13
N ALA A 189 4.13 20.97 -5.47
CA ALA A 189 3.67 21.29 -6.82
C ALA A 189 3.96 22.75 -7.20
N GLU A 190 3.93 23.68 -6.24
CA GLU A 190 4.29 25.08 -6.46
C GLU A 190 5.81 25.29 -6.60
N LYS A 191 6.62 24.43 -5.97
CA LYS A 191 8.08 24.53 -6.01
C LYS A 191 8.65 24.08 -7.35
N LYS A 192 9.08 25.03 -8.19
CA LYS A 192 9.80 24.76 -9.44
C LYS A 192 11.23 24.28 -9.19
N VAL A 193 11.70 23.37 -10.05
CA VAL A 193 13.05 22.78 -9.99
C VAL A 193 13.76 22.90 -11.33
N THR A 194 15.09 22.94 -11.30
CA THR A 194 15.94 22.91 -12.51
C THR A 194 16.37 21.47 -12.81
N GLU A 195 16.88 21.21 -14.02
CA GLU A 195 17.42 19.89 -14.36
C GLU A 195 18.58 19.48 -13.45
N GLN A 196 19.45 20.41 -13.05
CA GLN A 196 20.55 20.14 -12.12
C GLN A 196 20.04 19.71 -10.73
N ILE A 197 18.96 20.34 -10.24
CA ILE A 197 18.33 19.92 -8.99
C ILE A 197 17.73 18.52 -9.14
N ALA A 198 17.12 18.23 -10.30
CA ALA A 198 16.56 16.91 -10.59
C ALA A 198 17.64 15.82 -10.58
N GLU A 199 18.77 16.03 -11.27
CA GLU A 199 19.90 15.09 -11.31
C GLU A 199 20.44 14.80 -9.91
N ASN A 200 20.76 15.86 -9.14
CA ASN A 200 21.25 15.72 -7.77
C ASN A 200 20.24 15.00 -6.87
N TYR A 201 18.95 15.31 -7.00
CA TYR A 201 17.90 14.67 -6.24
C TYR A 201 17.81 13.16 -6.55
N MET A 202 17.82 12.77 -7.83
CA MET A 202 17.74 11.35 -8.20
C MET A 202 18.95 10.57 -7.67
N ASP A 203 20.16 11.12 -7.84
CA ASP A 203 21.37 10.49 -7.31
C ASP A 203 21.30 10.34 -5.79
N GLU A 204 20.87 11.37 -5.07
CA GLU A 204 20.72 11.30 -3.62
C GLU A 204 19.65 10.29 -3.17
N VAL A 205 18.55 10.14 -3.91
CA VAL A 205 17.48 9.19 -3.54
C VAL A 205 17.93 7.74 -3.71
N PHE A 206 18.66 7.43 -4.78
CA PHE A 206 19.09 6.06 -5.09
C PHE A 206 20.42 5.65 -4.46
N LYS A 207 21.18 6.60 -3.90
CA LYS A 207 22.43 6.34 -3.16
C LYS A 207 22.18 5.49 -1.91
N GLN A 208 22.56 4.22 -1.92
CA GLN A 208 22.55 3.36 -0.72
C GLN A 208 23.96 3.19 -0.17
N ASP A 209 24.10 2.97 1.15
CA ASP A 209 25.37 2.69 1.84
C ASP A 209 25.90 1.27 1.55
N SER A 210 25.82 0.82 0.30
CA SER A 210 26.15 -0.55 -0.14
C SER A 210 27.51 -0.60 -0.85
N GLU A 211 28.10 -1.80 -0.89
CA GLU A 211 29.35 -2.09 -1.59
C GLU A 211 29.34 -1.67 -3.07
N VAL A 212 30.54 -1.43 -3.61
CA VAL A 212 30.85 -0.98 -4.99
C VAL A 212 30.09 -1.76 -6.09
N SER A 213 29.75 -3.03 -5.83
CA SER A 213 29.00 -3.92 -6.72
C SER A 213 27.61 -3.41 -7.14
N GLU A 214 26.95 -2.60 -6.29
CA GLU A 214 25.59 -2.12 -6.57
C GLU A 214 25.55 -0.69 -7.15
N GLU A 215 26.69 0.00 -7.26
CA GLU A 215 26.76 1.39 -7.76
C GLU A 215 26.25 1.54 -9.20
N ALA A 216 26.60 0.59 -10.08
CA ALA A 216 26.16 0.62 -11.48
C ALA A 216 24.63 0.52 -11.60
N LYS A 217 24.00 -0.31 -10.76
CA LYS A 217 22.54 -0.43 -10.71
C LYS A 217 21.87 0.81 -10.13
N GLN A 218 22.47 1.41 -9.10
CA GLN A 218 21.95 2.67 -8.53
C GLN A 218 21.94 3.79 -9.56
N LYS A 219 23.05 3.95 -10.31
CA LYS A 219 23.14 4.92 -11.42
C LYS A 219 22.11 4.64 -12.51
N ALA A 220 21.92 3.38 -12.89
CA ALA A 220 20.89 3.00 -13.86
C ALA A 220 19.47 3.33 -13.38
N ASN A 221 19.19 3.12 -12.07
CA ASN A 221 17.90 3.47 -11.48
C ASN A 221 17.68 4.99 -11.42
N ALA A 222 18.72 5.76 -11.06
CA ALA A 222 18.67 7.22 -11.06
C ALA A 222 18.42 7.78 -12.47
N GLN A 223 19.12 7.25 -13.48
CA GLN A 223 18.87 7.58 -14.89
C GLN A 223 17.43 7.24 -15.30
N SER A 224 16.94 6.05 -14.94
CA SER A 224 15.55 5.66 -15.21
C SER A 224 14.53 6.59 -14.54
N ALA A 225 14.86 7.14 -13.35
CA ALA A 225 14.02 8.11 -12.68
C ALA A 225 14.08 9.51 -13.32
N LEU A 226 15.22 9.93 -13.87
CA LEU A 226 15.32 11.14 -14.69
C LEU A 226 14.51 11.01 -16.00
N ASP A 227 14.57 9.86 -16.66
CA ASP A 227 13.74 9.58 -17.83
C ASP A 227 12.25 9.58 -17.46
N ALA A 228 11.90 9.01 -16.30
CA ALA A 228 10.55 9.05 -15.77
C ALA A 228 10.11 10.46 -15.41
N PHE A 229 11.00 11.34 -14.95
CA PHE A 229 10.67 12.75 -14.66
C PHE A 229 10.24 13.51 -15.91
N ARG A 230 10.76 13.14 -17.08
CA ARG A 230 10.39 13.74 -18.37
C ARG A 230 9.15 13.10 -18.98
N ASN A 231 9.05 11.77 -18.90
CA ASN A 231 8.15 11.00 -19.77
C ASN A 231 7.11 10.16 -19.04
N ALA A 232 7.16 10.04 -17.71
CA ALA A 232 6.20 9.20 -17.01
C ALA A 232 4.77 9.77 -17.12
N PRO A 233 3.74 8.90 -17.10
CA PRO A 233 2.35 9.33 -17.09
C PRO A 233 2.07 10.35 -15.98
N GLY A 234 1.43 11.46 -16.34
CA GLY A 234 1.12 12.56 -15.43
C GLY A 234 2.24 13.57 -15.21
N GLN A 235 3.45 13.42 -15.78
CA GLN A 235 4.52 14.42 -15.64
C GLN A 235 4.29 15.69 -16.47
N ASN A 236 3.40 15.61 -17.46
CA ASN A 236 2.94 16.74 -18.25
C ASN A 236 1.89 17.61 -17.53
N LEU A 237 1.39 17.18 -16.36
CA LEU A 237 0.42 17.93 -15.57
C LEU A 237 1.10 19.14 -14.90
N GLU A 238 0.36 20.22 -14.70
CA GLU A 238 0.86 21.46 -14.09
C GLU A 238 1.48 21.21 -12.70
N SER A 239 0.89 20.30 -11.92
CA SER A 239 1.38 19.90 -10.61
C SER A 239 2.79 19.28 -10.64
N ALA A 240 3.15 18.61 -11.73
CA ALA A 240 4.33 17.74 -11.82
C ALA A 240 5.41 18.31 -12.76
N GLN A 241 5.01 19.08 -13.77
CA GLN A 241 5.93 19.58 -14.78
C GLN A 241 6.98 20.54 -14.20
N MET A 242 8.22 20.04 -14.13
CA MET A 242 9.37 20.75 -13.56
C MET A 242 9.13 21.23 -12.12
N THR A 243 8.48 20.41 -11.30
CA THR A 243 8.21 20.68 -9.88
C THR A 243 8.88 19.67 -8.95
N ALA A 244 9.00 20.00 -7.66
CA ALA A 244 9.45 19.06 -6.64
C ALA A 244 8.47 17.87 -6.49
N TRP A 245 7.18 18.09 -6.73
CA TRP A 245 6.18 17.02 -6.82
C TRP A 245 6.44 16.08 -8.01
N GLY A 246 6.83 16.63 -9.16
CA GLY A 246 7.26 15.83 -10.33
C GLY A 246 8.43 14.92 -10.01
N LEU A 247 9.43 15.42 -9.27
CA LEU A 247 10.59 14.61 -8.83
C LEU A 247 10.15 13.43 -7.97
N LEU A 248 9.32 13.68 -6.95
CA LEU A 248 8.81 12.64 -6.07
C LEU A 248 8.02 11.59 -6.85
N THR A 249 7.09 12.03 -7.70
CA THR A 249 6.24 11.13 -8.47
C THR A 249 7.04 10.30 -9.47
N ALA A 250 8.08 10.86 -10.09
CA ALA A 250 9.01 10.13 -10.96
C ALA A 250 9.70 8.99 -10.21
N VAL A 251 10.22 9.25 -9.01
CA VAL A 251 10.84 8.19 -8.19
C VAL A 251 9.81 7.14 -7.80
N THR A 252 8.61 7.54 -7.37
CA THR A 252 7.58 6.55 -6.99
C THR A 252 7.21 5.63 -8.15
N TYR A 253 7.07 6.19 -9.36
CA TYR A 253 6.77 5.46 -10.59
C TYR A 253 7.87 4.48 -10.97
N THR A 254 9.13 4.91 -10.86
CA THR A 254 10.30 4.06 -11.14
C THR A 254 10.43 2.97 -10.09
N ALA A 255 10.31 3.30 -8.80
CA ALA A 255 10.44 2.37 -7.69
C ALA A 255 9.38 1.25 -7.70
N ASP A 256 8.17 1.52 -8.20
CA ASP A 256 7.12 0.50 -8.39
C ASP A 256 7.47 -0.52 -9.49
N ARG A 257 8.34 -0.15 -10.43
CA ARG A 257 8.75 -0.99 -11.57
C ARG A 257 10.02 -1.78 -11.32
N LEU A 258 10.74 -1.50 -10.24
CA LEU A 258 11.93 -2.24 -9.85
C LEU A 258 11.56 -3.61 -9.28
N GLY A 259 12.00 -4.69 -9.94
CA GLY A 259 11.80 -6.08 -9.54
C GLY A 259 11.61 -7.00 -10.74
N LYS A 260 11.76 -8.32 -10.52
CA LYS A 260 11.76 -9.31 -11.62
C LYS A 260 10.36 -9.75 -12.03
N THR A 261 9.49 -9.95 -11.04
CA THR A 261 8.11 -10.41 -11.23
C THR A 261 7.14 -9.40 -10.65
N PRO A 262 5.89 -9.32 -11.16
CA PRO A 262 4.84 -8.49 -10.58
C PRO A 262 4.72 -8.62 -9.04
N ASP A 263 4.78 -9.86 -8.52
CA ASP A 263 4.70 -10.15 -7.09
C ASP A 263 5.88 -9.54 -6.33
N SER A 264 7.09 -9.75 -6.84
CA SER A 264 8.29 -9.19 -6.23
C SER A 264 8.29 -7.66 -6.24
N ARG A 265 7.81 -7.03 -7.32
CA ARG A 265 7.70 -5.57 -7.46
C ARG A 265 6.76 -5.00 -6.41
N LEU A 266 5.54 -5.51 -6.31
CA LEU A 266 4.54 -5.03 -5.37
C LEU A 266 4.99 -5.23 -3.92
N ARG A 267 5.55 -6.41 -3.61
CA ARG A 267 6.11 -6.70 -2.28
C ARG A 267 7.25 -5.76 -1.91
N GLN A 268 8.16 -5.45 -2.83
CA GLN A 268 9.27 -4.53 -2.59
C GLN A 268 8.78 -3.08 -2.46
N ALA A 269 7.78 -2.68 -3.25
CA ALA A 269 7.16 -1.36 -3.23
C ALA A 269 6.44 -1.05 -1.92
N TRP A 270 5.73 -2.02 -1.35
CA TRP A 270 5.00 -1.83 -0.10
C TRP A 270 5.83 -2.10 1.15
N PHE A 271 6.72 -3.10 1.11
CA PHE A 271 7.34 -3.60 2.33
C PHE A 271 8.85 -3.81 2.28
N GLY A 272 9.49 -3.53 1.14
CA GLY A 272 10.89 -3.86 0.91
C GLY A 272 11.78 -2.65 0.66
N PRO A 273 12.90 -2.83 -0.07
CA PRO A 273 13.83 -1.75 -0.38
C PRO A 273 13.18 -0.58 -1.13
N ASN A 274 12.28 -0.85 -2.07
CA ASN A 274 11.63 0.21 -2.87
C ASN A 274 10.72 1.08 -1.99
N ALA A 275 10.07 0.52 -0.97
CA ALA A 275 9.33 1.29 0.02
C ALA A 275 10.24 2.30 0.77
N LYS A 276 11.50 1.90 1.06
CA LYS A 276 12.49 2.79 1.69
C LYS A 276 12.95 3.89 0.74
N ILE A 277 13.16 3.56 -0.54
CA ILE A 277 13.50 4.55 -1.59
C ILE A 277 12.40 5.61 -1.67
N LYS A 278 11.12 5.19 -1.74
CA LYS A 278 9.98 6.12 -1.78
C LYS A 278 9.88 7.00 -0.53
N LYS A 279 10.13 6.42 0.65
CA LYS A 279 10.17 7.18 1.91
C LYS A 279 11.26 8.25 1.86
N ARG A 280 12.47 7.88 1.45
CA ARG A 280 13.60 8.82 1.30
C ARG A 280 13.32 9.90 0.25
N ALA A 281 12.69 9.53 -0.86
CA ALA A 281 12.28 10.46 -1.90
C ALA A 281 11.35 11.54 -1.33
N LEU A 282 10.34 11.16 -0.54
CA LEU A 282 9.46 12.11 0.13
C LEU A 282 10.24 13.01 1.11
N GLU A 283 11.09 12.44 1.95
CA GLU A 283 11.89 13.20 2.91
C GLU A 283 12.83 14.21 2.24
N LEU A 284 13.47 13.84 1.12
CA LEU A 284 14.32 14.75 0.35
C LEU A 284 13.51 15.80 -0.40
N ALA A 285 12.35 15.45 -0.93
CA ALA A 285 11.48 16.40 -1.63
C ALA A 285 10.99 17.49 -0.67
N LEU A 286 10.60 17.12 0.55
CA LEU A 286 10.18 18.06 1.60
C LEU A 286 11.31 19.01 2.04
N LYS A 287 12.59 18.62 1.91
CA LYS A 287 13.73 19.52 2.18
C LYS A 287 13.94 20.58 1.10
N LEU A 288 13.29 20.43 -0.06
CA LEU A 288 13.36 21.42 -1.15
C LEU A 288 12.37 22.57 -0.96
N LEU A 289 11.38 22.42 -0.07
CA LEU A 289 10.44 23.49 0.29
C LEU A 289 11.19 24.61 1.00
#